data_AF-A0A9Q0LV09-F1
#
_entry.id   AF-A0A9Q0LV09-F1
#
_cell.length_a   1.000
_cell.length_b   1.000
_cell.length_c   1.000
_cell.angle_alpha   90.00
_cell.angle_beta   90.00
_cell.angle_gamma   90.00
#
_symmetry.space_group_name_H-M   'P 1'
#
loop_
_entity.id
_entity.type
_entity.pdbx_description
1 polymer ?
#
loop_
_entity_poly.entity_id
_entity_poly.type
_entity_poly.pdbx_seq_one_letter_code
_entity_poly.pdbx_strand_id
1 'polypeptide(L)'
;MSNLGQIKSKFLAHFAKIEKEGDVLTVLEQLKKKKKIAKATHNIYAYRIREKNGDLIEGKEDDGETKASEKLLFLLQKVNLENVLIIVTRWYGGIHLGGARFRHIVNSAHQLLIENKIIKSTKENLD
;
A
#
# COMPACT_ATOMS: atom_id res chain seq x y z
N MET A 1 -17.52 30.18 -3.65
CA MET A 1 -18.32 28.95 -3.78
C MET A 1 -18.08 28.10 -2.56
N SER A 2 -19.11 27.87 -1.76
CA SER A 2 -19.03 27.26 -0.42
C SER A 2 -18.58 25.79 -0.47
N ASN A 3 -17.59 25.44 0.36
CA ASN A 3 -17.01 24.10 0.51
C ASN A 3 -17.93 23.15 1.32
N LEU A 4 -19.23 23.16 1.03
CA LEU A 4 -20.24 22.32 1.67
C LEU A 4 -20.32 20.97 0.95
N GLY A 5 -19.76 19.93 1.57
CA GLY A 5 -20.03 18.53 1.20
C GLY A 5 -18.86 17.69 0.66
N GLN A 6 -17.64 18.22 0.53
CA GLN A 6 -16.50 17.41 0.06
C GLN A 6 -15.86 16.61 1.20
N ILE A 7 -15.82 15.28 1.05
CA ILE A 7 -15.16 14.38 1.98
C ILE A 7 -13.65 14.39 1.66
N LYS A 8 -12.77 14.28 2.64
CA LYS A 8 -11.34 14.12 2.36
C LYS A 8 -11.06 12.68 1.92
N SER A 9 -10.17 12.50 0.94
CA SER A 9 -9.70 11.14 0.60
C SER A 9 -9.12 10.47 1.85
N LYS A 10 -9.40 9.18 2.04
CA LYS A 10 -8.88 8.39 3.17
C LYS A 10 -7.95 7.31 2.64
N PHE A 11 -6.90 7.04 3.40
CA PHE A 11 -5.88 6.05 3.08
C PHE A 11 -5.71 5.13 4.30
N LEU A 12 -5.68 3.83 4.07
CA LEU A 12 -5.44 2.84 5.11
C LEU A 12 -4.50 1.78 4.56
N ALA A 13 -3.36 1.61 5.23
CA ALA A 13 -2.41 0.58 4.87
C ALA A 13 -2.73 -0.74 5.60
N HIS A 14 -2.35 -1.83 4.95
CA HIS A 14 -2.38 -3.19 5.46
C HIS A 14 -1.10 -3.88 5.01
N PHE A 15 -0.62 -4.85 5.79
CA PHE A 15 0.43 -5.75 5.31
C PHE A 15 0.12 -7.19 5.70
N ALA A 16 0.72 -8.13 4.97
CA ALA A 16 0.69 -9.55 5.30
C ALA A 16 2.04 -10.17 4.95
N LYS A 17 2.43 -11.20 5.71
CA LYS A 17 3.51 -12.09 5.30
C LYS A 17 3.01 -12.98 4.16
N ILE A 18 3.86 -13.19 3.17
CA ILE A 18 3.58 -14.04 2.01
C ILE A 18 4.83 -14.83 1.63
N GLU A 19 4.65 -16.04 1.11
CA GLU A 19 5.73 -16.95 0.74
C GLU A 19 5.74 -17.27 -0.75
N LYS A 20 4.61 -17.09 -1.44
CA LYS A 20 4.44 -17.34 -2.87
C LYS A 20 3.42 -16.39 -3.48
N GLU A 21 3.47 -16.19 -4.80
CA GLU A 21 2.56 -15.28 -5.49
C GLU A 21 1.08 -15.60 -5.27
N GLY A 22 0.72 -16.88 -5.17
CA GLY A 22 -0.66 -17.31 -4.90
C GLY A 22 -1.22 -16.82 -3.56
N ASP A 23 -0.37 -16.44 -2.60
CA ASP A 23 -0.81 -15.88 -1.33
C ASP A 23 -1.39 -14.46 -1.50
N VAL A 24 -0.96 -13.74 -2.54
CA VAL A 24 -1.39 -12.35 -2.80
C VAL A 24 -2.90 -12.28 -3.02
N LEU A 25 -3.44 -13.14 -3.89
CA LEU A 25 -4.88 -13.23 -4.13
C LEU A 25 -5.62 -13.65 -2.86
N THR A 26 -5.12 -14.64 -2.14
CA THR A 26 -5.71 -15.12 -0.88
C THR A 26 -5.82 -14.00 0.15
N VAL A 27 -4.75 -13.21 0.34
CA VAL A 27 -4.75 -12.07 1.27
C VAL A 27 -5.71 -10.97 0.80
N LEU A 28 -5.72 -10.63 -0.49
CA LEU A 28 -6.63 -9.62 -1.04
C LEU A 28 -8.10 -10.01 -0.85
N GLU A 29 -8.46 -11.26 -1.13
CA GLU A 29 -9.81 -11.78 -0.93
C GLU A 29 -10.22 -11.72 0.55
N GLN A 30 -9.34 -12.15 1.46
CA GLN A 30 -9.61 -12.06 2.90
C GLN A 30 -9.77 -10.62 3.35
N LEU A 31 -8.93 -9.69 2.88
CA LEU A 31 -9.02 -8.28 3.19
C LEU A 31 -10.36 -7.69 2.69
N LYS A 32 -10.76 -8.04 1.46
CA LYS A 32 -12.02 -7.59 0.84
C LYS A 32 -13.28 -8.18 1.49
N LYS A 33 -13.19 -9.23 2.32
CA LYS A 33 -14.34 -9.66 3.17
C LYS A 33 -14.80 -8.55 4.11
N LYS A 34 -13.93 -7.60 4.47
CA LYS A 34 -14.32 -6.40 5.22
C LYS A 34 -15.10 -5.46 4.30
N LYS A 35 -16.42 -5.33 4.52
CA LYS A 35 -17.34 -4.52 3.69
C LYS A 35 -16.83 -3.10 3.36
N LYS A 36 -16.12 -2.44 4.29
CA LYS A 36 -15.55 -1.10 4.05
C LYS A 36 -14.44 -1.13 2.99
N ILE A 37 -13.60 -2.17 2.98
CA ILE A 37 -12.50 -2.35 2.03
C ILE A 37 -13.04 -2.76 0.65
N ALA A 38 -14.05 -3.65 0.60
CA ALA A 38 -14.72 -4.01 -0.66
C ALA A 38 -15.34 -2.81 -1.39
N LYS A 39 -15.75 -1.77 -0.66
CA LYS A 39 -16.32 -0.53 -1.19
C LYS A 39 -15.27 0.57 -1.41
N ALA A 40 -13.99 0.26 -1.27
CA ALA A 40 -12.94 1.23 -1.52
C ALA A 40 -12.84 1.58 -3.01
N THR A 41 -12.29 2.76 -3.30
CA THR A 41 -12.05 3.20 -4.67
C THR A 41 -10.87 2.44 -5.28
N HIS A 42 -9.80 2.24 -4.49
CA HIS A 42 -8.60 1.52 -4.92
C HIS A 42 -8.02 0.69 -3.76
N ASN A 43 -7.45 -0.46 -4.08
CA ASN A 43 -6.65 -1.32 -3.21
C ASN A 43 -5.30 -1.57 -3.90
N ILE A 44 -4.43 -0.58 -3.79
CA ILE A 44 -3.12 -0.52 -4.44
C ILE A 44 -2.20 -1.46 -3.69
N TYR A 45 -1.40 -2.28 -4.36
CA TYR A 45 -0.48 -3.16 -3.66
C TYR A 45 0.87 -3.32 -4.33
N ALA A 46 1.85 -3.74 -3.53
CA ALA A 46 3.14 -4.21 -3.99
C ALA A 46 3.66 -5.30 -3.05
N TYR A 47 4.50 -6.19 -3.58
CA TYR A 47 5.14 -7.24 -2.81
C TYR A 47 6.53 -7.57 -3.33
N ARG A 48 7.32 -8.18 -2.45
CA ARG A 48 8.62 -8.79 -2.74
C ARG A 48 8.64 -10.15 -2.06
N ILE A 49 8.97 -11.22 -2.78
CA ILE A 49 8.99 -12.61 -2.28
C ILE A 49 10.35 -13.20 -2.59
N ARG A 50 11.04 -13.65 -1.55
CA ARG A 50 12.18 -14.54 -1.70
C ARG A 50 11.68 -15.97 -1.70
N GLU A 51 11.78 -16.65 -2.84
CA GLU A 51 11.42 -18.06 -2.95
C GLU A 51 12.50 -18.96 -2.34
N LYS A 52 12.15 -20.22 -2.07
CA LYS A 52 13.05 -21.20 -1.43
C LYS A 52 14.29 -21.51 -2.27
N ASN A 53 14.20 -21.36 -3.59
CA ASN A 53 15.32 -21.53 -4.52
C ASN A 53 16.26 -20.31 -4.56
N GLY A 54 15.94 -19.23 -3.85
CA GLY A 54 16.71 -18.00 -3.80
C GLY A 54 16.24 -16.90 -4.75
N ASP A 55 15.28 -17.17 -5.63
CA ASP A 55 14.78 -16.19 -6.59
C ASP A 55 13.99 -15.07 -5.89
N LEU A 56 14.16 -13.84 -6.37
CA LEU A 56 13.38 -12.69 -5.92
C LEU A 56 12.29 -12.40 -6.95
N ILE A 57 11.04 -12.53 -6.51
CA ILE A 57 9.87 -12.16 -7.29
C ILE A 57 9.30 -10.86 -6.73
N GLU A 58 9.05 -9.91 -7.61
CA GLU A 58 8.46 -8.62 -7.27
C GLU A 58 7.22 -8.37 -8.13
N GLY A 59 6.14 -7.88 -7.50
CA GLY A 59 4.90 -7.57 -8.19
C GLY A 59 4.19 -6.37 -7.59
N LYS A 60 3.35 -5.72 -8.41
CA LYS A 60 2.65 -4.49 -8.06
C LYS A 60 1.38 -4.33 -8.90
N GLU A 61 0.36 -3.70 -8.35
CA GLU A 61 -0.90 -3.39 -9.04
C GLU A 61 -1.49 -2.08 -8.51
N ASP A 62 -1.88 -1.21 -9.43
CA ASP A 62 -2.40 0.13 -9.16
C ASP A 62 -3.89 0.11 -8.75
N ASP A 63 -4.66 -0.89 -9.16
CA ASP A 63 -6.12 -0.96 -8.99
C ASP A 63 -6.81 0.32 -9.47
N GLY A 64 -6.35 0.88 -10.60
CA GLY A 64 -6.84 2.14 -11.17
C GLY A 64 -6.21 3.42 -10.61
N GLU A 65 -5.39 3.35 -9.56
CA GLU A 65 -4.60 4.48 -9.05
C GLU A 65 -3.25 4.59 -9.79
N THR A 66 -3.28 5.10 -11.02
CA THR A 66 -2.12 5.09 -11.92
C THR A 66 -0.81 5.57 -11.27
N LYS A 67 0.26 4.76 -11.41
CA LYS A 67 1.64 4.95 -10.91
C LYS A 67 1.83 4.84 -9.40
N ALA A 68 0.81 4.47 -8.62
CA ALA A 68 0.93 4.42 -7.17
C ALA A 68 1.65 3.18 -6.65
N SER A 69 1.39 2.02 -7.24
CA SER A 69 1.93 0.72 -6.83
C SER A 69 3.45 0.65 -6.98
N GLU A 70 4.01 1.34 -7.97
CA GLU A 70 5.46 1.50 -8.13
C GLU A 70 6.09 2.24 -6.94
N LYS A 71 5.40 3.20 -6.34
CA LYS A 71 5.90 3.89 -5.14
C LYS A 71 5.90 2.99 -3.91
N LEU A 72 4.94 2.06 -3.81
CA LEU A 72 4.94 1.03 -2.78
C LEU A 72 6.04 -0.01 -2.99
N LEU A 73 6.26 -0.45 -4.22
CA LEU A 73 7.36 -1.37 -4.53
C LEU A 73 8.71 -0.73 -4.22
N PHE A 74 8.91 0.51 -4.66
CA PHE A 74 10.14 1.26 -4.35
C PHE A 74 10.36 1.43 -2.84
N LEU A 75 9.29 1.65 -2.07
CA LEU A 75 9.38 1.67 -0.61
C LEU A 75 9.92 0.34 -0.07
N LEU A 76 9.32 -0.80 -0.45
CA LEU A 76 9.75 -2.13 -0.01
C LEU A 76 11.22 -2.42 -0.39
N GLN A 77 11.64 -2.03 -1.60
CA GLN A 77 13.03 -2.14 -2.03
C GLN A 77 13.96 -1.27 -1.18
N LYS A 78 13.60 0.00 -0.92
CA LYS A 78 14.40 0.95 -0.14
C LYS A 78 14.63 0.48 1.30
N VAL A 79 13.62 -0.15 1.91
CA VAL A 79 13.73 -0.71 3.27
C VAL A 79 14.21 -2.17 3.29
N ASN A 80 14.57 -2.72 2.12
CA ASN A 80 14.92 -4.11 1.90
C ASN A 80 13.97 -5.12 2.57
N LEU A 81 12.67 -4.88 2.45
CA LEU A 81 11.64 -5.74 3.03
C LEU A 81 11.17 -6.78 2.01
N GLU A 82 11.35 -8.06 2.34
CA GLU A 82 10.98 -9.22 1.53
C GLU A 82 9.94 -10.08 2.27
N ASN A 83 9.30 -11.01 1.53
CA ASN A 83 8.22 -11.89 2.00
C ASN A 83 7.03 -11.14 2.63
N VAL A 84 6.74 -9.96 2.10
CA VAL A 84 5.66 -9.08 2.56
C VAL A 84 4.87 -8.54 1.36
N LEU A 85 3.55 -8.61 1.49
CA LEU A 85 2.58 -7.86 0.70
C LEU A 85 2.20 -6.59 1.46
N ILE A 86 2.29 -5.42 0.83
CA ILE A 86 1.71 -4.19 1.36
C ILE A 86 0.55 -3.74 0.47
N ILE A 87 -0.57 -3.38 1.09
CA ILE A 87 -1.79 -2.93 0.42
C ILE A 87 -2.16 -1.58 1.01
N VAL A 88 -2.41 -0.58 0.17
CA VAL A 88 -2.99 0.70 0.59
C VAL A 88 -4.37 0.84 -0.03
N THR A 89 -5.38 0.81 0.84
CA THR A 89 -6.77 1.05 0.48
C THR A 89 -7.05 2.56 0.47
N ARG A 90 -7.54 3.07 -0.65
CA ARG A 90 -7.96 4.47 -0.81
C ARG A 90 -9.48 4.56 -1.01
N TRP A 91 -10.11 5.48 -0.29
CA TRP A 91 -11.45 5.98 -0.60
C TRP A 91 -11.36 7.40 -1.13
N TYR A 92 -11.78 7.62 -2.38
CA TYR A 92 -11.81 8.93 -3.00
C TYR A 92 -12.81 9.85 -2.31
N GLY A 93 -12.36 11.04 -1.94
CA GLY A 93 -13.18 12.01 -1.22
C GLY A 93 -13.93 13.02 -2.09
N GLY A 94 -13.67 13.06 -3.39
CA GLY A 94 -14.21 14.10 -4.29
C GLY A 94 -13.22 15.19 -4.67
N ILE A 95 -12.03 15.23 -4.05
CA ILE A 95 -10.95 16.17 -4.38
C ILE A 95 -9.83 15.43 -5.12
N HIS A 96 -9.51 15.89 -6.32
CA HIS A 96 -8.37 15.39 -7.07
C HIS A 96 -7.05 15.87 -6.43
N LEU A 97 -6.26 14.93 -5.90
CA LEU A 97 -5.03 15.24 -5.17
C LEU A 97 -3.80 15.40 -6.08
N GLY A 98 -3.91 15.09 -7.38
CA GLY A 98 -2.76 15.06 -8.27
C GLY A 98 -1.62 14.20 -7.70
N GLY A 99 -0.37 14.63 -7.83
CA GLY A 99 0.79 13.90 -7.30
C GLY A 99 0.83 13.78 -5.76
N ALA A 100 0.12 14.64 -5.01
CA ALA A 100 0.16 14.64 -3.55
C ALA A 100 -0.37 13.32 -2.94
N ARG A 101 -1.24 12.59 -3.66
CA ARG A 101 -1.73 11.27 -3.25
C ARG A 101 -0.61 10.26 -3.01
N PHE A 102 0.49 10.33 -3.76
CA PHE A 102 1.60 9.40 -3.63
C PHE A 102 2.25 9.51 -2.26
N ARG A 103 2.39 10.74 -1.72
CA ARG A 103 2.90 10.95 -0.35
C ARG A 103 1.98 10.29 0.68
N HIS A 104 0.66 10.42 0.54
CA HIS A 104 -0.27 9.78 1.47
C HIS A 104 -0.19 8.25 1.40
N ILE A 105 -0.06 7.68 0.20
CA ILE A 105 0.04 6.24 -0.01
C ILE A 105 1.32 5.69 0.62
N VAL A 106 2.47 6.28 0.30
CA VAL A 106 3.77 5.86 0.84
C VAL A 106 3.86 6.08 2.34
N ASN A 107 3.41 7.23 2.85
CA ASN A 107 3.48 7.52 4.29
C ASN A 107 2.58 6.57 5.10
N SER A 108 1.38 6.25 4.61
CA SER A 108 0.49 5.29 5.29
C SER A 108 1.14 3.91 5.39
N ALA A 109 1.77 3.44 4.30
CA ALA A 109 2.48 2.17 4.27
C ALA A 109 3.70 2.17 5.20
N HIS A 110 4.55 3.20 5.11
CA HIS A 110 5.76 3.32 5.93
C HIS A 110 5.45 3.41 7.42
N GLN A 111 4.47 4.24 7.80
CA GLN A 111 4.05 4.41 9.19
C GLN A 111 3.52 3.10 9.78
N LEU A 112 2.70 2.36 9.03
CA LEU A 112 2.21 1.05 9.47
C LEU A 112 3.35 0.08 9.76
N LEU A 113 4.37 0.03 8.88
CA LEU A 113 5.52 -0.86 9.06
C LEU A 113 6.36 -0.47 10.29
N ILE A 114 6.52 0.82 10.58
CA ILE A 114 7.20 1.31 11.79
C ILE A 114 6.42 0.95 13.06
N GLU A 115 5.11 1.23 13.08
CA GLU A 115 4.25 0.98 14.25
C GLU A 115 4.22 -0.49 14.64
N ASN A 116 4.28 -1.38 13.64
CA ASN A 116 4.33 -2.82 13.84
C ASN A 116 5.75 -3.36 14.00
N LYS A 117 6.75 -2.49 14.12
CA LYS A 117 8.18 -2.83 14.31
C LYS A 117 8.73 -3.75 13.22
N ILE A 118 8.16 -3.69 12.02
CA ILE A 118 8.64 -4.44 10.85
C ILE A 118 9.90 -3.78 10.30
N ILE A 119 9.93 -2.45 10.31
CA ILE A 119 11.11 -1.65 9.98
C ILE A 119 11.43 -0.70 11.13
N LYS A 120 12.68 -0.26 11.21
CA LYS A 120 13.08 0.77 12.18
C LYS A 120 12.60 2.14 11.71
N SER A 121 12.23 2.99 12.66
CA SER A 121 12.04 4.41 12.36
C SER A 121 13.38 5.00 11.93
N THR A 122 13.47 5.46 10.69
CA THR A 122 14.56 6.34 10.25
C THR A 122 14.37 7.72 10.88
N LYS A 123 15.45 8.34 11.36
CA LYS A 123 15.49 9.74 11.82
C LYS A 123 15.66 10.75 10.67
N GLU A 124 15.42 10.35 9.42
CA GLU A 124 15.72 11.17 8.26
C GLU A 124 14.50 11.96 7.79
N ASN A 125 14.67 13.29 7.74
CA ASN A 125 13.72 14.27 7.25
C ASN A 125 13.24 13.91 5.84
N LEU A 126 11.93 13.78 5.68
CA LEU A 126 11.27 13.82 4.38
C LEU A 126 11.04 15.30 4.02
N ASP A 127 12.13 15.99 3.69
CA ASP A 127 12.10 17.30 3.04
C ASP A 127 11.97 17.12 1.51
#